data_AF-A0A381XFS8-F1
#
_entry.id   AF-A0A381XFS8-F1
#
_cell.length_a   1.000
_cell.length_b   1.000
_cell.length_c   1.000
_cell.angle_alpha   90.00
_cell.angle_beta   90.00
_cell.angle_gamma   90.00
#
_symmetry.space_group_name_H-M   'P 1'
#
loop_
_entity.id
_entity.type
_entity.pdbx_description
1 polymer ?
#
loop_
_entity_poly.entity_id
_entity_poly.type
_entity_poly.pdbx_seq_one_letter_code
_entity_poly.pdbx_strand_id
1 'polypeptide(L)'
;MNRYYETINANVHRGAYHIAELATIASEDARRSIARFVGATDEHEVVFTKNATEAINLVAHAWGRTNLAEGDVVLVSLLEHHANIVPWHQLAEERG
;
A
#
# COMPACT_ATOMS: atom_id res chain seq x y z
N MET A 1 -4.79 22.01 8.24
CA MET A 1 -4.80 20.53 8.25
C MET A 1 -6.04 19.94 8.95
N ASN A 2 -6.87 20.74 9.62
CA ASN A 2 -8.01 20.22 10.39
C ASN A 2 -9.34 20.11 9.64
N ARG A 3 -9.46 20.73 8.46
CA ARG A 3 -10.72 20.80 7.71
C ARG A 3 -11.39 19.43 7.54
N TYR A 4 -10.62 18.38 7.22
CA TYR A 4 -11.16 17.02 7.12
C TYR A 4 -11.84 16.59 8.44
N TYR A 5 -11.10 16.70 9.54
CA TYR A 5 -11.55 16.32 10.88
C TYR A 5 -12.74 17.14 11.37
N GLU A 6 -12.79 18.42 11.01
CA GLU A 6 -13.83 19.37 11.45
C GLU A 6 -15.10 19.33 10.59
N THR A 7 -15.03 18.89 9.33
CA THR A 7 -16.16 19.04 8.39
C THR A 7 -16.69 17.73 7.81
N ILE A 8 -15.83 16.75 7.53
CA ILE A 8 -16.19 15.55 6.77
C ILE A 8 -15.60 14.26 7.36
N ASN A 9 -15.28 14.24 8.65
CA ASN A 9 -14.72 13.06 9.30
C ASN A 9 -15.77 11.96 9.45
N ALA A 10 -15.70 10.96 8.59
CA ALA A 10 -16.58 9.81 8.60
C ALA A 10 -15.87 8.58 8.03
N ASN A 11 -16.43 7.40 8.29
CA ASN A 11 -15.95 6.16 7.69
C ASN A 11 -16.24 6.14 6.19
N VAL A 12 -15.18 6.06 5.38
CA VAL A 12 -15.26 5.94 3.92
C VAL A 12 -15.99 4.64 3.52
N HIS A 13 -16.69 4.66 2.39
CA HIS A 13 -17.37 3.50 1.78
C HIS A 13 -18.48 2.83 2.62
N ARG A 14 -18.77 3.31 3.84
CA ARG A 14 -19.66 2.65 4.81
C ARG A 14 -20.86 3.50 5.26
N GLY A 15 -21.23 4.54 4.52
CA GLY A 15 -22.33 5.43 4.91
C GLY A 15 -23.14 5.95 3.73
N ALA A 16 -24.46 5.94 3.88
CA ALA A 16 -25.41 6.57 2.95
C ALA A 16 -25.73 8.03 3.33
N TYR A 17 -24.93 8.64 4.21
CA TYR A 17 -25.13 10.01 4.70
C TYR A 17 -24.06 10.96 4.14
N HIS A 18 -24.44 12.23 4.00
CA HIS A 18 -23.69 13.21 3.20
C HIS A 18 -22.20 13.31 3.54
N ILE A 19 -21.84 13.42 4.82
CA ILE A 19 -20.42 13.56 5.20
C ILE A 19 -19.60 12.28 4.95
N ALA A 20 -20.22 11.09 4.94
CA ALA A 20 -19.53 9.85 4.55
C ALA A 20 -19.28 9.76 3.05
N GLU A 21 -20.22 10.25 2.24
CA GLU A 21 -20.03 10.41 0.80
C GLU A 21 -18.87 11.37 0.51
N LEU A 22 -18.85 12.55 1.16
CA LEU A 22 -17.75 13.51 1.02
C LEU A 22 -16.40 12.96 1.48
N ALA A 23 -16.35 12.20 2.58
CA ALA A 23 -15.14 11.53 3.04
C ALA A 23 -14.62 10.53 1.99
N THR A 24 -15.53 9.77 1.39
CA THR A 24 -15.22 8.78 0.35
C THR A 24 -14.67 9.46 -0.89
N ILE A 25 -15.34 10.52 -1.38
CA ILE A 25 -14.88 11.31 -2.52
C ILE A 25 -13.48 11.87 -2.25
N ALA A 26 -13.24 12.46 -1.07
CA ALA A 26 -11.94 13.00 -0.71
C ALA A 26 -10.84 11.92 -0.67
N SER A 27 -11.15 10.71 -0.21
CA SER A 27 -10.20 9.60 -0.18
C SER A 27 -9.87 9.08 -1.59
N GLU A 28 -10.86 8.97 -2.47
CA GLU A 28 -10.65 8.52 -3.85
C GLU A 28 -9.98 9.62 -4.71
N ASP A 29 -10.25 10.90 -4.44
CA ASP A 29 -9.50 12.02 -5.05
C ASP A 29 -8.02 12.01 -4.65
N ALA A 30 -7.71 11.65 -3.40
CA ALA A 30 -6.33 11.45 -2.97
C ALA A 30 -5.68 10.28 -3.72
N ARG A 31 -6.40 9.16 -3.91
CA ARG A 31 -5.91 8.01 -4.69
C ARG A 31 -5.60 8.42 -6.14
N ARG A 32 -6.54 9.09 -6.81
CA ARG A 32 -6.35 9.64 -8.17
C ARG A 32 -5.17 10.58 -8.28
N SER A 33 -4.97 11.43 -7.27
CA SER A 33 -3.85 12.38 -7.26
C SER A 33 -2.51 11.67 -7.14
N ILE A 34 -2.43 10.62 -6.31
CA ILE A 34 -1.22 9.79 -6.18
C ILE A 34 -0.99 8.99 -7.47
N ALA A 35 -2.02 8.39 -8.05
CA ALA A 35 -1.92 7.64 -9.31
C ALA A 35 -1.29 8.51 -10.41
N ARG A 36 -1.78 9.75 -10.58
CA ARG A 36 -1.16 10.71 -11.51
C ARG A 36 0.27 11.08 -11.15
N PHE A 37 0.56 11.27 -9.86
CA PHE A 37 1.90 11.64 -9.39
C PHE A 37 2.95 10.56 -9.69
N VAL A 38 2.58 9.27 -9.53
CA VAL A 38 3.50 8.14 -9.77
C VAL A 38 3.43 7.59 -11.21
N GLY A 39 2.50 8.09 -12.03
CA GLY A 39 2.32 7.64 -13.41
C GLY A 39 1.59 6.29 -13.55
N ALA A 40 0.75 5.92 -12.59
CA ALA A 40 -0.09 4.72 -12.68
C ALA A 40 -1.14 4.87 -13.79
N THR A 41 -1.45 3.78 -14.49
CA THR A 41 -2.41 3.77 -15.59
C THR A 41 -3.86 3.67 -15.10
N ASP A 42 -4.03 3.07 -13.92
CA ASP A 42 -5.31 2.93 -13.23
C ASP A 42 -5.14 3.34 -11.76
N GLU A 43 -6.10 4.09 -11.21
CA GLU A 43 -6.11 4.47 -9.80
C GLU A 43 -6.21 3.26 -8.86
N HIS A 44 -6.77 2.15 -9.32
CA HIS A 44 -6.84 0.88 -8.59
C HIS A 44 -5.47 0.19 -8.41
N GLU A 45 -4.42 0.61 -9.12
CA GLU A 45 -3.04 0.16 -8.87
C GLU A 45 -2.45 0.78 -7.60
N VAL A 46 -3.05 1.85 -7.06
CA VAL A 46 -2.59 2.53 -5.84
C VAL A 46 -3.26 1.91 -4.61
N VAL A 47 -2.46 1.29 -3.73
CA VAL A 47 -2.90 0.76 -2.44
C VAL A 47 -2.38 1.65 -1.31
N PHE A 48 -3.28 2.12 -0.44
CA PHE A 48 -2.88 2.86 0.76
C PHE A 48 -2.37 1.90 1.83
N THR A 49 -1.17 2.16 2.32
CA THR A 49 -0.58 1.52 3.49
C THR A 49 -0.17 2.57 4.52
N LYS A 50 0.14 2.15 5.74
CA LYS A 50 0.64 2.99 6.82
C LYS A 50 1.95 3.69 6.45
N ASN A 51 2.84 3.00 5.75
CA ASN A 51 4.14 3.51 5.31
C ASN A 51 4.78 2.59 4.24
N ALA A 52 5.96 2.99 3.74
CA ALA A 52 6.73 2.22 2.76
C ALA A 52 7.15 0.83 3.27
N THR A 53 7.50 0.69 4.55
CA THR A 53 7.84 -0.60 5.16
C THR A 53 6.68 -1.59 5.06
N GLU A 54 5.46 -1.16 5.39
CA GLU A 54 4.27 -2.00 5.28
C GLU A 54 3.94 -2.31 3.82
N ALA A 55 4.15 -1.38 2.89
CA ALA A 55 3.95 -1.63 1.45
C ALA A 55 4.85 -2.76 0.93
N ILE A 56 6.14 -2.77 1.32
CA ILE A 56 7.07 -3.83 0.91
C ILE A 56 6.68 -5.18 1.55
N ASN A 57 6.32 -5.16 2.84
CA ASN A 57 5.85 -6.36 3.52
C ASN A 57 4.57 -6.92 2.88
N LEU A 58 3.65 -6.06 2.45
CA LEU A 58 2.44 -6.49 1.74
C LEU A 58 2.79 -7.29 0.48
N VAL A 59 3.76 -6.82 -0.31
CA VAL A 59 4.22 -7.55 -1.52
C VAL A 59 4.87 -8.88 -1.15
N ALA A 60 5.82 -8.88 -0.19
CA ALA A 60 6.51 -10.11 0.23
C ALA A 60 5.53 -11.16 0.76
N HIS A 61 4.55 -10.76 1.57
CA HIS A 61 3.59 -11.69 2.16
C HIS A 61 2.46 -12.11 1.22
N ALA A 62 1.87 -11.19 0.44
CA ALA A 62 0.71 -11.51 -0.40
C ALA A 62 1.13 -12.16 -1.73
N TRP A 63 2.14 -11.58 -2.39
CA TRP A 63 2.64 -12.07 -3.66
C TRP A 63 3.79 -13.05 -3.46
N GLY A 64 4.81 -12.68 -2.69
CA GLY A 64 6.02 -13.49 -2.52
C GLY A 64 5.73 -14.90 -1.99
N ARG A 65 4.96 -15.02 -0.90
CA ARG A 65 4.57 -16.34 -0.34
C ARG A 65 3.78 -17.21 -1.31
N THR A 66 3.09 -16.65 -2.29
CA THR A 66 2.28 -17.42 -3.23
C THR A 66 3.06 -17.82 -4.47
N ASN A 67 4.05 -17.02 -4.88
CA ASN A 67 4.69 -17.12 -6.18
C ASN A 67 6.17 -17.56 -6.14
N LEU A 68 6.83 -17.46 -4.98
CA LEU A 68 8.22 -17.91 -4.82
C LEU A 68 8.28 -19.29 -4.18
N ALA A 69 9.20 -20.11 -4.69
CA ALA A 69 9.49 -21.46 -4.24
C ALA A 69 10.98 -21.63 -3.92
N GLU A 70 11.31 -22.78 -3.32
CA GLU A 70 12.70 -23.15 -3.02
C GLU A 70 13.59 -23.04 -4.26
N GLY A 71 14.72 -22.36 -4.11
CA GLY A 71 15.69 -22.14 -5.19
C GLY A 71 15.41 -20.92 -6.09
N ASP A 72 14.27 -20.23 -5.93
CA ASP A 72 14.06 -18.92 -6.58
C ASP A 72 14.97 -17.85 -5.94
N VAL A 73 15.34 -16.82 -6.73
CA VAL A 73 16.26 -15.78 -6.29
C VAL A 73 15.57 -14.43 -6.22
N VAL A 74 15.56 -13.82 -5.03
CA VAL A 74 15.19 -12.41 -4.83
C VAL A 74 16.46 -11.56 -4.87
N LEU A 75 16.62 -10.74 -5.90
CA LEU A 75 17.76 -9.85 -6.07
C LEU A 75 17.52 -8.51 -5.37
N VAL A 76 18.43 -8.13 -4.46
CA VAL A 76 18.43 -6.81 -3.78
C VAL A 76 19.79 -6.13 -3.94
N SER A 77 19.82 -4.80 -3.87
CA SER A 77 21.07 -4.03 -3.89
C SER A 77 21.75 -4.02 -2.52
N LEU A 78 23.06 -3.73 -2.50
CA LEU A 78 23.79 -3.50 -1.24
C LEU A 78 23.42 -2.18 -0.53
N LEU A 79 22.69 -1.31 -1.21
CA LEU A 79 22.30 0.02 -0.73
C LEU A 79 20.87 0.05 -0.19
N GLU A 80 20.17 -1.10 -0.20
CA GLU A 80 18.78 -1.15 0.26
C GLU A 80 18.66 -0.75 1.73
N HIS A 81 17.61 0.01 2.03
CA HIS A 81 17.21 0.26 3.40
C HIS A 81 16.71 -1.05 4.04
N HIS A 82 16.89 -1.24 5.34
CA HIS A 82 16.49 -2.48 6.04
C HIS A 82 15.02 -2.89 5.79
N ALA A 83 14.13 -1.91 5.62
CA ALA A 83 12.73 -2.14 5.27
C ALA A 83 12.52 -2.92 3.96
N ASN A 84 13.48 -2.85 3.04
CA ASN A 84 13.49 -3.57 1.75
C ASN A 84 14.46 -4.77 1.73
N ILE A 85 14.95 -5.22 2.89
CA ILE A 85 15.82 -6.40 3.03
C ILE A 85 15.15 -7.44 3.91
N VAL A 86 14.73 -7.03 5.11
CA VAL A 86 14.22 -7.95 6.15
C VAL A 86 13.03 -8.79 5.68
N PRO A 87 12.01 -8.24 4.98
CA PRO A 87 10.85 -9.04 4.57
C PRO A 87 11.22 -10.19 3.61
N TRP A 88 12.20 -9.95 2.73
CA TRP A 88 12.68 -10.95 1.77
C TRP A 88 13.53 -12.02 2.44
N HIS A 89 14.36 -11.65 3.41
CA HIS A 89 15.10 -12.63 4.22
C HIS A 89 14.16 -13.52 5.03
N GLN A 90 13.15 -12.95 5.69
CA GLN A 90 12.16 -13.73 6.42
C GLN A 90 11.42 -14.70 5.49
N LEU A 91 11.06 -14.26 4.29
CA LEU A 91 10.41 -15.12 3.30
C LEU A 91 11.31 -16.29 2.85
N ALA A 92 12.61 -16.03 2.63
CA ALA A 92 13.57 -17.06 2.28
C ALA A 92 13.78 -18.07 3.43
N GLU A 93 13.88 -17.59 4.68
CA GLU A 93 13.96 -18.46 5.87
C GLU A 93 12.74 -19.38 6.01
N GLU A 94 11.55 -18.90 5.60
CA GLU A 94 10.32 -19.69 5.64
C GLU A 94 10.20 -20.72 4.50
N ARG A 95 10.83 -20.50 3.33
CA ARG A 95 10.53 -21.23 2.09
C ARG A 95 11.71 -21.90 1.37
N GLY A 96 12.94 -21.67 1.78
CA GLY A 96 14.15 -22.15 1.09
C GLY A 96 14.51 -21.27 -0.09
#